data_AF-A0A9D0SLP9-F1
#
_entry.id   AF-A0A9D0SLP9-F1
#
_cell.length_a   1.000
_cell.length_b   1.000
_cell.length_c   1.000
_cell.angle_alpha   90.00
_cell.angle_beta   90.00
_cell.angle_gamma   90.00
#
_symmetry.space_group_name_H-M   'P 1'
#
loop_
_entity.id
_entity.type
_entity.pdbx_description
1 polymer ?
#
loop_
_entity_poly.entity_id
_entity_poly.type
_entity_poly.pdbx_seq_one_letter_code
_entity_poly.pdbx_strand_id
1 'polypeptide(L)'
;IEETIDYMAAKGEKVGLVKVRLYRPFAREAFLRALPATVKSVAVLDRTKEPGSEGEPLYKDVSTLLYEEREDITVVGGRYGLSSKEFTPGMVMAVYENLLSKAPKNYFTVGIHDDVTGTSLRVEKDIDTAPQGTVQCKFWGLGSDGTVGANKNAIKIIGDNTSLYAQGYFAYDSKKSGGLTVSHLRFGEKPIKSTYLVRKADYIACHNQSYVYQYDLLDGLKEGGIFVLNTTWDEKELENKLPASLKRAIAEKKAEFYIIDAVRIADEVGLGQRINMIMQTVFFKLAKVIPFENAVKYLKSAIKKSYGKKGNNIVEMNYNAVDKAVEALVKVNYTKKWIESEDSEMAHVTVTDSFTSEEEVDFVENVMKPMLAQKGDDLPVSSFTPDGTFPTATTRFEKRGVAIKLPRWIAEKCIQCNQCSFVCPHAAIRPVLLTDEEMKGAPESFDTVKPKMPALNEYNYRIQLYPMDCTGCGNCADICPVKALDMTFFDEIAEKESVNNQFALSVPVKDTVLPKDNVIGSQYQKPLFEFSGACAGCGETPYVKLVTQLFGDRMMIANATGCSSIYGGSAPSCPYAVNKEGKGPAWANSLFEDNAEYGYGMA
;
A
#
# COMPACT_ATOMS: atom_id res chain seq x y z
N ILE A 1 19.64 1.58 17.73
CA ILE A 1 20.44 1.26 18.95
C ILE A 1 21.16 2.49 19.50
N GLU A 2 22.14 3.08 18.80
CA GLU A 2 22.90 4.22 19.35
C GLU A 2 22.03 5.41 19.78
N GLU A 3 21.04 5.79 18.97
CA GLU A 3 20.08 6.85 19.34
C GLU A 3 19.30 6.52 20.64
N THR A 4 18.92 5.25 20.81
CA THR A 4 18.26 4.77 22.03
C THR A 4 19.20 4.78 23.23
N ILE A 5 20.49 4.47 23.03
CA ILE A 5 21.51 4.57 24.08
C ILE A 5 21.66 6.02 24.53
N ASP A 6 21.73 6.97 23.59
CA ASP A 6 21.83 8.41 23.93
C ASP A 6 20.65 8.82 24.85
N TYR A 7 19.44 8.34 24.56
CA TYR A 7 18.25 8.54 25.39
C TYR A 7 18.31 7.84 26.76
N MET A 8 18.73 6.58 26.81
CA MET A 8 18.81 5.80 28.06
C MET A 8 19.94 6.30 28.98
N ALA A 9 21.10 6.61 28.42
CA ALA A 9 22.25 7.15 29.15
C ALA A 9 21.94 8.51 29.76
N ALA A 10 21.16 9.36 29.09
CA ALA A 10 20.67 10.62 29.65
C ALA A 10 19.77 10.42 30.89
N LYS A 11 19.20 9.23 31.08
CA LYS A 11 18.43 8.83 32.27
C LYS A 11 19.27 8.09 33.32
N GLY A 12 20.58 7.95 33.11
CA GLY A 12 21.50 7.29 34.02
C GLY A 12 21.66 5.78 33.81
N GLU A 13 21.05 5.21 32.77
CA GLU A 13 21.19 3.78 32.45
C GLU A 13 22.60 3.45 31.96
N LYS A 14 23.15 2.32 32.42
CA LYS A 14 24.50 1.86 32.07
C LYS A 14 24.47 0.88 30.91
N VAL A 15 24.18 1.41 29.72
CA VAL A 15 24.08 0.63 28.47
C VAL A 15 25.16 1.02 27.46
N GLY A 16 25.48 0.12 26.53
CA GLY A 16 26.52 0.34 25.54
C GLY A 16 26.36 -0.55 24.31
N LEU A 17 27.04 -0.20 23.22
CA LEU A 17 26.94 -0.90 21.94
C LEU A 17 28.33 -1.12 21.34
N VAL A 18 28.61 -2.35 20.91
CA VAL A 18 29.72 -2.66 20.01
C VAL A 18 29.20 -2.71 18.58
N LYS A 19 29.68 -1.80 17.73
CA LYS A 19 29.34 -1.79 16.29
C LYS A 19 30.37 -2.60 15.52
N VAL A 20 30.03 -3.83 15.15
CA VAL A 20 30.90 -4.68 14.31
C VAL A 20 30.99 -4.07 12.91
N ARG A 21 32.20 -3.66 12.51
CA ARG A 21 32.46 -3.05 11.20
C ARG A 21 33.04 -4.04 10.21
N LEU A 22 34.02 -4.82 10.64
CA LEU A 22 34.63 -5.89 9.87
C LEU A 22 34.18 -7.23 10.46
N TYR A 23 33.22 -7.88 9.81
CA TYR A 23 32.71 -9.18 10.27
C TYR A 23 33.71 -10.31 9.96
N ARG A 24 34.37 -10.27 8.80
CA ARG A 24 35.38 -11.24 8.38
C ARG A 24 36.58 -10.55 7.73
N PRO A 25 37.83 -10.91 8.10
CA PRO A 25 38.19 -11.77 9.24
C PRO A 25 37.74 -11.17 10.59
N PHE A 26 37.32 -12.01 11.54
CA PHE A 26 36.79 -11.54 12.82
C PHE A 26 37.92 -11.09 13.75
N ALA A 27 38.08 -9.77 13.91
CA ALA A 27 39.19 -9.17 14.65
C ALA A 27 38.97 -9.26 16.18
N ARG A 28 39.24 -10.43 16.76
CA ARG A 28 39.04 -10.77 18.19
C ARG A 28 39.58 -9.70 19.15
N GLU A 29 40.85 -9.30 18.99
CA GLU A 29 41.46 -8.30 19.87
C GLU A 29 40.78 -6.93 19.78
N ALA A 30 40.35 -6.53 18.59
CA ALA A 30 39.66 -5.26 18.41
C ALA A 30 38.27 -5.29 19.06
N PHE A 31 37.59 -6.43 19.03
CA PHE A 31 36.33 -6.63 19.74
C PHE A 31 36.52 -6.51 21.25
N LEU A 32 37.50 -7.22 21.83
CA LEU A 32 37.81 -7.16 23.27
C LEU A 32 38.19 -5.74 23.71
N ARG A 33 38.98 -5.01 22.93
CA ARG A 33 39.33 -3.59 23.21
C ARG A 33 38.10 -2.67 23.20
N ALA A 34 37.09 -2.98 22.39
CA ALA A 34 35.86 -2.21 22.31
C ALA A 34 34.86 -2.56 23.42
N LEU A 35 35.07 -3.67 24.14
CA LEU A 35 34.19 -4.14 25.19
C LEU A 35 34.65 -3.60 26.57
N PRO A 36 33.88 -2.72 27.24
CA PRO A 36 34.28 -2.21 28.54
C PRO A 36 34.45 -3.31 29.59
N ALA A 37 35.44 -3.16 30.48
CA ALA A 37 35.73 -4.14 31.53
C ALA A 37 34.55 -4.38 32.50
N THR A 38 33.65 -3.40 32.62
CA THR A 38 32.48 -3.46 33.51
C THR A 38 31.30 -4.25 32.94
N VAL A 39 31.37 -4.70 31.68
CA VAL A 39 30.29 -5.47 31.05
C VAL A 39 30.07 -6.79 31.79
N LYS A 40 28.78 -7.10 32.02
CA LYS A 40 28.31 -8.34 32.67
C LYS A 40 27.39 -9.19 31.81
N SER A 41 26.69 -8.57 30.86
CA SER A 41 25.80 -9.27 29.94
C SER A 41 25.90 -8.64 28.54
N VAL A 42 25.80 -9.47 27.50
CA VAL A 42 25.84 -9.07 26.09
C VAL A 42 24.67 -9.73 25.35
N ALA A 43 23.89 -8.94 24.63
CA ALA A 43 22.93 -9.44 23.64
C ALA A 43 23.55 -9.27 22.25
N VAL A 44 23.66 -10.37 21.52
CA VAL A 44 24.12 -10.38 20.13
C VAL A 44 22.90 -10.43 19.23
N LEU A 45 22.82 -9.48 18.30
CA LEU A 45 21.68 -9.34 17.40
C LEU A 45 22.07 -9.70 15.97
N ASP A 46 21.43 -10.72 15.43
CA ASP A 46 21.65 -11.21 14.08
C ASP A 46 20.46 -10.85 13.17
N ARG A 47 20.76 -10.34 11.98
CA ARG A 47 19.75 -10.01 10.96
C ARG A 47 19.63 -11.13 9.92
N THR A 48 19.57 -12.37 10.42
CA THR A 48 19.44 -13.59 9.62
C THR A 48 18.72 -14.68 10.43
N LYS A 49 18.38 -15.80 9.79
CA LYS A 49 17.89 -17.02 10.43
C LYS A 49 18.54 -18.20 9.74
N GLU A 50 19.20 -19.06 10.53
CA GLU A 50 19.74 -20.35 10.08
C GLU A 50 18.88 -21.46 10.70
N PRO A 51 17.87 -22.02 9.99
CA PRO A 51 17.00 -23.03 10.56
C PRO A 51 17.78 -24.27 11.03
N GLY A 52 17.57 -24.68 12.28
CA GLY A 52 18.20 -25.86 12.87
C GLY A 52 19.63 -25.66 13.41
N SER A 53 20.21 -24.46 13.29
CA SER A 53 21.52 -24.18 13.87
C SER A 53 21.44 -23.98 15.39
N GLU A 54 22.58 -24.17 16.08
CA GLU A 54 22.71 -23.88 17.52
C GLU A 54 22.71 -22.38 17.85
N GLY A 55 22.66 -21.52 16.83
CA GLY A 55 22.69 -20.07 16.98
C GLY A 55 23.13 -19.38 15.68
N GLU A 56 22.79 -18.10 15.57
CA GLU A 56 23.12 -17.29 14.40
C GLU A 56 24.62 -16.96 14.30
N PRO A 57 25.12 -16.57 13.11
CA PRO A 57 26.56 -16.44 12.84
C PRO A 57 27.31 -15.50 13.80
N LEU A 58 26.82 -14.28 14.04
CA LEU A 58 27.52 -13.34 14.91
C LEU A 58 27.43 -13.76 16.37
N TYR A 59 26.27 -14.28 16.79
CA TYR A 59 26.11 -14.88 18.11
C TYR A 59 27.15 -15.98 18.38
N LYS A 60 27.36 -16.91 17.43
CA LYS A 60 28.36 -17.99 17.56
C LYS A 60 29.79 -17.44 17.70
N ASP A 61 30.17 -16.46 16.88
CA ASP A 61 31.52 -15.86 16.94
C ASP A 61 31.78 -15.18 18.28
N VAL A 62 30.82 -14.38 18.75
CA VAL A 62 30.92 -13.64 20.02
C VAL A 62 30.87 -14.58 21.21
N SER A 63 29.99 -15.60 21.18
CA SER A 63 29.90 -16.60 22.24
C SER A 63 31.20 -17.39 22.36
N THR A 64 31.78 -17.81 21.24
CA THR A 64 33.08 -18.52 21.23
C THR A 64 34.20 -17.63 21.78
N LEU A 65 34.28 -16.38 21.32
CA LEU A 65 35.29 -15.43 21.82
C LEU A 65 35.16 -15.17 23.33
N LEU A 66 33.93 -14.90 23.81
CA LEU A 66 33.72 -14.57 25.22
C LEU A 66 33.81 -15.80 26.11
N TYR A 67 33.49 -17.00 25.62
CA TYR A 67 33.80 -18.24 26.31
C TYR A 67 35.31 -18.40 26.51
N GLU A 68 36.14 -18.07 25.53
CA GLU A 68 37.59 -18.24 25.69
C GLU A 68 38.25 -17.15 26.56
N GLU A 69 37.71 -15.93 26.58
CA GLU A 69 38.40 -14.75 27.13
C GLU A 69 37.69 -14.10 28.34
N ARG A 70 36.37 -14.29 28.49
CA ARG A 70 35.49 -13.59 29.44
C ARG A 70 34.28 -14.44 29.85
N GLU A 71 34.52 -15.65 30.36
CA GLU A 71 33.46 -16.58 30.79
C GLU A 71 32.51 -15.99 31.87
N ASP A 72 32.90 -14.89 32.53
CA ASP A 72 32.07 -14.16 33.49
C ASP A 72 30.91 -13.36 32.85
N ILE A 73 30.87 -13.23 31.53
CA ILE A 73 29.84 -12.48 30.80
C ILE A 73 28.72 -13.41 30.35
N THR A 74 27.48 -13.08 30.70
CA THR A 74 26.29 -13.75 30.13
C THR A 74 26.09 -13.32 28.68
N VAL A 75 26.03 -14.27 27.75
CA VAL A 75 25.80 -13.99 26.32
C VAL A 75 24.46 -14.58 25.87
N VAL A 76 23.60 -13.75 25.29
CA VAL A 76 22.35 -14.19 24.64
C VAL A 76 22.31 -13.76 23.18
N GLY A 77 21.72 -14.58 22.33
CA GLY A 77 21.50 -14.33 20.91
C GLY A 77 20.04 -13.98 20.61
N GLY A 78 19.83 -13.09 19.65
CA GLY A 78 18.50 -12.72 19.20
C GLY A 78 18.45 -12.34 17.73
N ARG A 79 17.31 -12.61 17.09
CA ARG A 79 17.04 -12.25 15.69
C ARG A 79 16.19 -10.99 15.60
N TYR A 80 16.47 -10.16 14.62
CA TYR A 80 15.70 -8.95 14.34
C TYR A 80 15.67 -8.63 12.85
N GLY A 81 14.71 -7.80 12.43
CA GLY A 81 14.77 -7.08 11.16
C GLY A 81 14.85 -7.92 9.88
N LEU A 82 14.44 -9.19 9.92
CA LEU A 82 14.36 -10.05 8.73
C LEU A 82 13.43 -9.42 7.70
N SER A 83 13.83 -9.47 6.43
CA SER A 83 13.07 -8.90 5.31
C SER A 83 12.60 -7.46 5.55
N SER A 84 13.47 -6.63 6.13
CA SER A 84 13.18 -5.24 6.46
C SER A 84 12.12 -5.03 7.54
N LYS A 85 11.81 -6.04 8.36
CA LYS A 85 11.01 -5.85 9.57
C LYS A 85 11.57 -4.69 10.40
N GLU A 86 10.67 -3.89 10.95
CA GLU A 86 11.03 -2.70 11.69
C GLU A 86 11.91 -3.03 12.91
N PHE A 87 12.82 -2.12 13.27
CA PHE A 87 13.63 -2.22 14.47
C PHE A 87 13.66 -0.87 15.21
N THR A 88 12.59 -0.64 15.98
CA THR A 88 12.34 0.64 16.66
C THR A 88 13.17 0.82 17.93
N PRO A 89 13.27 2.05 18.46
CA PRO A 89 13.84 2.30 19.79
C PRO A 89 13.18 1.50 20.92
N GLY A 90 11.86 1.28 20.86
CA GLY A 90 11.16 0.43 21.82
C GLY A 90 11.62 -1.03 21.77
N MET A 91 11.89 -1.56 20.58
CA MET A 91 12.47 -2.90 20.40
C MET A 91 13.90 -2.99 20.96
N VAL A 92 14.70 -1.93 20.78
CA VAL A 92 16.04 -1.85 21.38
C VAL A 92 15.95 -1.87 22.91
N MET A 93 15.01 -1.13 23.50
CA MET A 93 14.78 -1.17 24.95
C MET A 93 14.41 -2.56 25.44
N ALA A 94 13.50 -3.26 24.75
CA ALA A 94 13.12 -4.63 25.09
C ALA A 94 14.33 -5.59 25.12
N VAL A 95 15.31 -5.40 24.23
CA VAL A 95 16.57 -6.18 24.25
C VAL A 95 17.39 -5.89 25.51
N TYR A 96 17.52 -4.63 25.92
CA TYR A 96 18.22 -4.28 27.16
C TYR A 96 17.47 -4.74 28.41
N GLU A 97 16.14 -4.62 28.44
CA GLU A 97 15.30 -5.11 29.53
C GLU A 97 15.44 -6.63 29.69
N ASN A 98 15.51 -7.37 28.58
CA ASN A 98 15.80 -8.81 28.60
C ASN A 98 17.17 -9.10 29.25
N LEU A 99 18.22 -8.34 28.91
CA LEU A 99 19.55 -8.48 29.52
C LEU A 99 19.58 -8.18 31.03
N LEU A 100 18.71 -7.28 31.49
CA LEU A 100 18.59 -6.91 32.90
C LEU A 100 17.70 -7.86 33.70
N SER A 101 16.98 -8.77 33.03
CA SER A 101 16.14 -9.75 33.69
C SER A 101 16.96 -10.80 34.45
N LYS A 102 16.36 -11.45 35.44
CA LYS A 102 17.03 -12.49 36.24
C LYS A 102 17.45 -13.71 35.41
N ALA A 103 16.72 -13.99 34.34
CA ALA A 103 16.96 -15.10 33.43
C ALA A 103 16.75 -14.59 31.99
N PRO A 104 17.76 -13.94 31.39
CA PRO A 104 17.65 -13.41 30.04
C PRO A 104 17.25 -14.50 29.05
N LYS A 105 16.17 -14.26 28.29
CA LYS A 105 15.74 -15.16 27.24
C LYS A 105 16.84 -15.21 26.17
N ASN A 106 17.32 -16.42 25.86
CA ASN A 106 18.23 -16.67 24.75
C ASN A 106 17.45 -17.08 23.48
N TYR A 107 18.08 -17.02 22.32
CA TYR A 107 17.50 -17.35 21.00
C TYR A 107 16.20 -16.62 20.68
N PHE A 108 16.07 -15.40 21.19
CA PHE A 108 14.84 -14.62 21.10
C PHE A 108 14.62 -14.02 19.71
N THR A 109 13.41 -13.54 19.48
CA THR A 109 13.07 -12.68 18.34
C THR A 109 12.57 -11.32 18.86
N VAL A 110 12.74 -10.26 18.08
CA VAL A 110 12.18 -8.94 18.41
C VAL A 110 11.58 -8.28 17.17
N GLY A 111 10.38 -7.71 17.34
CA GLY A 111 9.60 -7.11 16.26
C GLY A 111 8.53 -8.00 15.63
N ILE A 112 8.24 -9.16 16.22
CA ILE A 112 7.12 -10.05 15.88
C ILE A 112 6.42 -10.53 17.17
N HIS A 113 5.20 -11.03 17.05
CA HIS A 113 4.53 -11.80 18.10
C HIS A 113 4.61 -13.29 17.77
N ASP A 114 5.54 -14.00 18.41
CA ASP A 114 5.72 -15.45 18.23
C ASP A 114 4.99 -16.19 19.35
N ASP A 115 3.72 -16.49 19.08
CA ASP A 115 2.81 -17.25 19.93
C ASP A 115 2.86 -18.77 19.68
N VAL A 116 3.68 -19.22 18.73
CA VAL A 116 3.87 -20.64 18.40
C VAL A 116 5.05 -21.21 19.19
N THR A 117 6.22 -20.58 19.08
CA THR A 117 7.44 -21.03 19.77
C THR A 117 7.84 -20.16 20.96
N GLY A 118 7.12 -19.06 21.20
CA GLY A 118 7.32 -18.22 22.39
C GLY A 118 8.65 -17.47 22.41
N THR A 119 9.33 -17.29 21.27
CA THR A 119 10.67 -16.70 21.22
C THR A 119 10.67 -15.18 21.30
N SER A 120 9.54 -14.52 21.01
CA SER A 120 9.49 -13.05 20.94
C SER A 120 9.69 -12.38 22.30
N LEU A 121 10.39 -11.25 22.29
CA LEU A 121 10.44 -10.31 23.41
C LEU A 121 9.20 -9.39 23.38
N ARG A 122 8.66 -9.10 24.56
CA ARG A 122 7.57 -8.12 24.71
C ARG A 122 8.12 -6.71 24.54
N VAL A 123 7.47 -5.90 23.71
CA VAL A 123 7.78 -4.47 23.56
C VAL A 123 6.70 -3.67 24.27
N GLU A 124 7.03 -3.02 25.38
CA GLU A 124 6.02 -2.37 26.23
C GLU A 124 5.54 -1.02 25.68
N LYS A 125 6.44 -0.24 25.07
CA LYS A 125 6.16 1.14 24.68
C LYS A 125 6.86 1.51 23.39
N ASP A 126 6.12 2.26 22.57
CA ASP A 126 6.71 3.04 21.50
C ASP A 126 7.19 4.38 22.06
N ILE A 127 8.46 4.71 21.82
CA ILE A 127 9.10 5.90 22.38
C ILE A 127 9.73 6.73 21.26
N ASP A 128 9.68 8.06 21.40
CA ASP A 128 10.36 8.97 20.49
C ASP A 128 11.76 9.28 21.01
N THR A 129 12.77 8.72 20.35
CA THR A 129 14.19 9.00 20.64
C THR A 129 14.82 9.94 19.62
N ALA A 130 14.04 10.46 18.67
CA ALA A 130 14.56 11.42 17.71
C ALA A 130 15.13 12.65 18.46
N PRO A 131 16.28 13.19 18.04
CA PRO A 131 16.87 14.34 18.71
C PRO A 131 15.88 15.51 18.78
N GLN A 132 15.83 16.18 19.93
CA GLN A 132 14.96 17.36 20.12
C GLN A 132 15.18 18.39 19.00
N GLY A 133 14.08 18.95 18.49
CA GLY A 133 14.08 19.87 17.35
C GLY A 133 13.97 19.19 15.97
N THR A 134 13.96 17.85 15.91
CA THR A 134 13.73 17.13 14.66
C THR A 134 12.25 17.18 14.27
N VAL A 135 11.95 17.78 13.11
CA VAL A 135 10.64 17.75 12.48
C VAL A 135 10.47 16.42 11.74
N GLN A 136 9.39 15.69 12.02
CA GLN A 136 9.09 14.39 11.43
C GLN A 136 7.80 14.46 10.62
N CYS A 137 7.81 13.98 9.37
CA CYS A 137 6.68 14.10 8.46
C CYS A 137 6.30 12.74 7.83
N LYS A 138 5.00 12.50 7.64
CA LYS A 138 4.47 11.38 6.84
C LYS A 138 3.62 11.86 5.67
N PHE A 139 3.73 11.19 4.53
CA PHE A 139 2.93 11.50 3.34
C PHE A 139 2.35 10.22 2.77
N TRP A 140 1.03 10.13 2.75
CA TRP A 140 0.27 9.05 2.15
C TRP A 140 -0.04 9.44 0.70
N GLY A 141 0.61 8.77 -0.26
CA GLY A 141 0.48 9.02 -1.69
C GLY A 141 0.03 7.78 -2.45
N LEU A 142 -0.39 8.00 -3.69
CA LEU A 142 -0.73 6.95 -4.65
C LEU A 142 0.44 6.70 -5.60
N GLY A 143 0.73 5.43 -5.90
CA GLY A 143 1.74 5.07 -6.89
C GLY A 143 1.49 5.80 -8.21
N SER A 144 2.47 6.60 -8.64
CA SER A 144 2.48 7.47 -9.83
C SER A 144 1.80 8.85 -9.71
N ASP A 145 1.39 9.29 -8.52
CA ASP A 145 0.84 10.64 -8.29
C ASP A 145 1.92 11.75 -8.21
N GLY A 146 3.19 11.37 -8.09
CA GLY A 146 4.34 12.26 -7.99
C GLY A 146 4.75 12.66 -6.56
N THR A 147 4.08 12.15 -5.51
CA THR A 147 4.35 12.44 -4.09
C THR A 147 5.78 12.12 -3.70
N VAL A 148 6.25 10.91 -3.98
CA VAL A 148 7.63 10.48 -3.70
C VAL A 148 8.65 11.39 -4.40
N GLY A 149 8.37 11.78 -5.65
CA GLY A 149 9.24 12.67 -6.43
C GLY A 149 9.33 14.07 -5.81
N ALA A 150 8.18 14.63 -5.42
CA ALA A 150 8.09 15.89 -4.70
C ALA A 150 8.84 15.84 -3.36
N ASN A 151 8.69 14.76 -2.60
CA ASN A 151 9.39 14.57 -1.32
C ASN A 151 10.90 14.48 -1.49
N LYS A 152 11.41 13.72 -2.48
CA LYS A 152 12.84 13.71 -2.83
C LYS A 152 13.35 15.09 -3.22
N ASN A 153 12.53 15.87 -3.93
CA ASN A 153 12.86 17.25 -4.29
C ASN A 153 12.89 18.18 -3.07
N ALA A 154 11.92 18.06 -2.16
CA ALA A 154 11.88 18.82 -0.92
C ALA A 154 13.11 18.55 -0.03
N ILE A 155 13.54 17.29 0.10
CA ILE A 155 14.77 16.92 0.80
C ILE A 155 15.98 17.65 0.19
N LYS A 156 16.11 17.65 -1.14
CA LYS A 156 17.22 18.35 -1.82
C LYS A 156 17.16 19.85 -1.61
N ILE A 157 15.98 20.46 -1.73
CA ILE A 157 15.81 21.90 -1.50
C ILE A 157 16.25 22.26 -0.08
N ILE A 158 15.79 21.53 0.93
CA ILE A 158 16.12 21.85 2.33
C ILE A 158 17.59 21.56 2.61
N GLY A 159 18.10 20.39 2.21
CA GLY A 159 19.50 20.00 2.45
C GLY A 159 20.54 20.85 1.73
N ASP A 160 20.26 21.28 0.48
CA ASP A 160 21.21 22.07 -0.31
C ASP A 160 21.22 23.56 0.07
N ASN A 161 20.17 24.06 0.74
CA ASN A 161 19.99 25.49 1.03
C ASN A 161 19.94 25.82 2.54
N THR A 162 20.13 24.83 3.42
CA THR A 162 20.16 25.03 4.87
C THR A 162 21.27 24.20 5.52
N SER A 163 21.53 24.43 6.81
CA SER A 163 22.42 23.59 7.63
C SER A 163 21.73 22.38 8.27
N LEU A 164 20.44 22.15 7.96
CA LEU A 164 19.69 21.04 8.53
C LEU A 164 20.12 19.72 7.89
N TYR A 165 20.23 18.68 8.72
CA TYR A 165 20.24 17.31 8.23
C TYR A 165 18.86 16.96 7.69
N ALA A 166 18.81 16.28 6.56
CA ALA A 166 17.59 15.81 5.93
C ALA A 166 17.67 14.30 5.71
N GLN A 167 16.60 13.58 6.06
CA GLN A 167 16.44 12.16 5.84
C GLN A 167 15.13 11.91 5.10
N GLY A 168 15.15 10.95 4.17
CA GLY A 168 13.94 10.43 3.55
C GLY A 168 13.98 8.91 3.42
N TYR A 169 12.91 8.27 3.83
CA TYR A 169 12.62 6.87 3.57
C TYR A 169 11.25 6.76 2.89
N PHE A 170 11.10 5.81 1.97
CA PHE A 170 9.89 5.67 1.16
C PHE A 170 9.46 4.21 1.20
N ALA A 171 8.33 3.95 1.86
CA ALA A 171 7.66 2.67 1.80
C ALA A 171 6.78 2.62 0.54
N TYR A 172 6.96 1.57 -0.25
CA TYR A 172 6.19 1.34 -1.48
C TYR A 172 5.40 0.05 -1.31
N ASP A 173 4.19 0.03 -1.85
CA ASP A 173 3.40 -1.17 -2.03
C ASP A 173 4.02 -2.08 -3.11
N SER A 174 3.69 -3.37 -3.03
CA SER A 174 3.96 -4.38 -4.07
C SER A 174 3.22 -4.09 -5.38
N LYS A 175 2.06 -3.41 -5.30
CA LYS A 175 1.25 -3.04 -6.47
C LYS A 175 1.97 -1.98 -7.30
N LYS A 176 2.29 -2.32 -8.55
CA LYS A 176 3.13 -1.48 -9.43
C LYS A 176 2.51 -0.14 -9.80
N SER A 177 1.18 -0.05 -9.87
CA SER A 177 0.47 1.22 -10.08
C SER A 177 -0.76 1.31 -9.17
N GLY A 178 -1.04 2.53 -8.72
CA GLY A 178 -2.12 2.78 -7.77
C GLY A 178 -1.91 2.12 -6.40
N GLY A 179 -0.72 1.58 -6.13
CA GLY A 179 -0.36 1.05 -4.82
C GLY A 179 -0.15 2.18 -3.82
N LEU A 180 -0.22 1.86 -2.54
CA LEU A 180 0.09 2.83 -1.49
C LEU A 180 1.57 3.23 -1.53
N THR A 181 1.86 4.50 -1.27
CA THR A 181 3.21 4.95 -0.94
C THR A 181 3.16 5.75 0.35
N VAL A 182 4.05 5.46 1.29
CA VAL A 182 4.20 6.24 2.53
C VAL A 182 5.61 6.79 2.59
N SER A 183 5.73 8.12 2.51
CA SER A 183 7.02 8.80 2.63
C SER A 183 7.24 9.23 4.07
N HIS A 184 8.42 8.96 4.61
CA HIS A 184 8.85 9.34 5.95
C HIS A 184 10.02 10.30 5.83
N LEU A 185 9.80 11.56 6.20
CA LEU A 185 10.83 12.59 6.15
C LEU A 185 11.20 13.05 7.55
N ARG A 186 12.48 13.37 7.74
CA ARG A 186 12.97 14.03 8.97
C ARG A 186 13.92 15.17 8.63
N PHE A 187 13.80 16.26 9.36
CA PHE A 187 14.68 17.43 9.24
C PHE A 187 15.09 17.90 10.63
N GLY A 188 16.37 18.16 10.85
CA GLY A 188 16.84 18.62 12.16
C GLY A 188 18.27 19.13 12.16
N GLU A 189 18.65 19.88 13.20
CA GLU A 189 20.00 20.45 13.34
C GLU A 189 21.05 19.41 13.72
N LYS A 190 20.63 18.30 14.32
CA LYS A 190 21.51 17.19 14.73
C LYS A 190 21.51 16.08 13.68
N PRO A 191 22.61 15.31 13.55
CA PRO A 191 22.65 14.15 12.68
C PRO A 191 21.50 13.17 12.98
N ILE A 192 20.75 12.80 11.95
CA ILE A 192 19.59 11.92 12.06
C ILE A 192 20.05 10.46 12.02
N LYS A 193 19.97 9.77 13.17
CA LYS A 193 20.31 8.34 13.33
C LYS A 193 19.10 7.41 13.22
N SER A 194 17.90 7.97 13.08
CA SER A 194 16.60 7.29 13.14
C SER A 194 16.37 6.39 11.91
N THR A 195 16.98 5.21 11.91
CA THR A 195 16.91 4.21 10.82
C THR A 195 15.67 3.30 10.95
N TYR A 196 14.54 3.93 11.26
CA TYR A 196 13.21 3.33 11.44
C TYR A 196 12.14 4.30 10.92
N LEU A 197 10.93 3.82 10.63
CA LEU A 197 9.81 4.64 10.13
C LEU A 197 9.42 5.76 11.12
N VAL A 198 8.85 6.85 10.63
CA VAL A 198 8.33 7.91 11.50
C VAL A 198 7.12 7.39 12.27
N ARG A 199 7.24 7.35 13.60
CA ARG A 199 6.18 6.90 14.53
C ARG A 199 5.51 8.04 15.28
N LYS A 200 6.18 9.19 15.41
CA LYS A 200 5.62 10.43 15.96
C LYS A 200 5.81 11.56 14.95
N ALA A 201 4.75 11.91 14.23
CA ALA A 201 4.79 12.90 13.15
C ALA A 201 4.28 14.27 13.63
N ASP A 202 4.99 15.33 13.23
CA ASP A 202 4.58 16.73 13.37
C ASP A 202 3.64 17.14 12.23
N TYR A 203 3.79 16.52 11.05
CA TYR A 203 3.01 16.79 9.85
C TYR A 203 2.63 15.48 9.16
N ILE A 204 1.36 15.31 8.84
CA ILE A 204 0.85 14.23 8.00
C ILE A 204 0.06 14.83 6.83
N ALA A 205 0.34 14.36 5.61
CA ALA A 205 -0.48 14.67 4.46
C ALA A 205 -1.04 13.40 3.81
N CYS A 206 -2.31 13.45 3.44
CA CYS A 206 -2.99 12.45 2.63
C CYS A 206 -3.29 13.04 1.26
N HIS A 207 -2.64 12.52 0.22
CA HIS A 207 -2.73 13.03 -1.14
C HIS A 207 -3.82 12.34 -1.97
N ASN A 208 -4.51 11.35 -1.41
CA ASN A 208 -5.59 10.62 -2.08
C ASN A 208 -6.79 10.43 -1.14
N GLN A 209 -7.92 11.02 -1.51
CA GLN A 209 -9.18 10.96 -0.77
C GLN A 209 -9.65 9.53 -0.46
N SER A 210 -9.43 8.56 -1.36
CA SER A 210 -9.86 7.16 -1.15
C SER A 210 -9.28 6.51 0.11
N TYR A 211 -8.12 6.99 0.58
CA TYR A 211 -7.43 6.44 1.73
C TYR A 211 -8.11 6.74 3.07
N VAL A 212 -9.01 7.74 3.10
CA VAL A 212 -9.79 8.13 4.28
C VAL A 212 -10.55 6.96 4.89
N TYR A 213 -11.03 6.03 4.06
CA TYR A 213 -11.81 4.87 4.49
C TYR A 213 -10.99 3.58 4.64
N GLN A 214 -9.72 3.61 4.25
CA GLN A 214 -8.89 2.40 4.11
C GLN A 214 -7.80 2.31 5.17
N TYR A 215 -7.24 3.45 5.59
CA TYR A 215 -6.04 3.48 6.44
C TYR A 215 -6.24 4.36 7.66
N ASP A 216 -5.53 4.02 8.74
CA ASP A 216 -5.38 4.91 9.88
C ASP A 216 -4.37 6.02 9.56
N LEU A 217 -4.86 7.05 8.85
CA LEU A 217 -4.02 8.14 8.35
C LEU A 217 -3.32 8.91 9.46
N LEU A 218 -3.94 9.01 10.64
CA LEU A 218 -3.46 9.81 11.77
C LEU A 218 -2.71 9.01 12.83
N ASP A 219 -2.46 7.72 12.59
CA ASP A 219 -1.57 6.95 13.43
C ASP A 219 -0.23 7.71 13.61
N GLY A 220 0.22 7.81 14.86
CA GLY A 220 1.45 8.52 15.18
C GLY A 220 1.43 10.04 15.03
N LEU A 221 0.33 10.71 14.65
CA LEU A 221 0.29 12.18 14.69
C LEU A 221 0.42 12.67 16.14
N LYS A 222 1.32 13.62 16.38
CA LYS A 222 1.50 14.30 17.67
C LYS A 222 0.29 15.18 18.00
N GLU A 223 0.05 15.41 19.29
CA GLU A 223 -0.98 16.38 19.71
C GLU A 223 -0.63 17.78 19.18
N GLY A 224 -1.60 18.48 18.61
CA GLY A 224 -1.39 19.76 17.92
C GLY A 224 -0.69 19.66 16.56
N GLY A 225 -0.41 18.44 16.08
CA GLY A 225 0.23 18.22 14.78
C GLY A 225 -0.66 18.61 13.60
N ILE A 226 -0.05 18.78 12.43
CA ILE A 226 -0.75 19.22 11.22
C ILE A 226 -1.22 18.02 10.41
N PHE A 227 -2.49 18.04 9.99
CA PHE A 227 -3.04 17.11 9.02
C PHE A 227 -3.54 17.84 7.77
N VAL A 228 -3.14 17.35 6.60
CA VAL A 228 -3.57 17.89 5.30
C VAL A 228 -4.24 16.79 4.49
N LEU A 229 -5.44 17.05 3.96
CA LEU A 229 -6.16 16.13 3.09
C LEU A 229 -6.39 16.76 1.71
N ASN A 230 -5.94 16.07 0.66
CA ASN A 230 -6.36 16.35 -0.71
C ASN A 230 -7.75 15.73 -0.95
N THR A 231 -8.76 16.57 -1.16
CA THR A 231 -10.16 16.14 -1.28
C THR A 231 -10.96 17.12 -2.15
N THR A 232 -11.96 16.60 -2.85
CA THR A 232 -12.96 17.40 -3.58
C THR A 232 -14.05 17.95 -2.66
N TRP A 233 -14.10 17.48 -1.41
CA TRP A 233 -15.12 17.86 -0.44
C TRP A 233 -14.84 19.24 0.16
N ASP A 234 -15.90 20.04 0.28
CA ASP A 234 -15.83 21.29 1.03
C ASP A 234 -15.96 21.07 2.55
N GLU A 235 -15.70 22.13 3.33
CA GLU A 235 -15.72 22.09 4.80
C GLU A 235 -17.06 21.60 5.37
N LYS A 236 -18.20 21.86 4.69
CA LYS A 236 -19.53 21.45 5.16
C LYS A 236 -19.78 19.97 4.89
N GLU A 237 -19.27 19.46 3.77
CA GLU A 237 -19.41 18.05 3.39
C GLU A 237 -18.60 17.12 4.31
N LEU A 238 -17.51 17.61 4.92
CA LEU A 238 -16.65 16.81 5.80
C LEU A 238 -17.42 16.18 6.97
N GLU A 239 -18.43 16.86 7.51
CA GLU A 239 -19.21 16.37 8.65
C GLU A 239 -19.87 15.02 8.34
N ASN A 240 -20.38 14.86 7.13
CA ASN A 240 -21.11 13.67 6.69
C ASN A 240 -20.22 12.65 5.99
N LYS A 241 -19.12 13.09 5.36
CA LYS A 241 -18.27 12.21 4.54
C LYS A 241 -17.10 11.62 5.33
N LEU A 242 -16.52 12.32 6.30
CA LEU A 242 -15.40 11.76 7.07
C LEU A 242 -15.87 10.63 8.01
N PRO A 243 -15.15 9.49 8.05
CA PRO A 243 -15.38 8.45 9.04
C PRO A 243 -15.29 8.99 10.46
N ALA A 244 -16.15 8.46 11.33
CA ALA A 244 -16.18 8.86 12.73
C ALA A 244 -14.84 8.62 13.44
N SER A 245 -14.16 7.50 13.14
CA SER A 245 -12.81 7.20 13.66
C SER A 245 -11.79 8.30 13.33
N LEU A 246 -11.78 8.80 12.09
CA LEU A 246 -10.91 9.90 11.68
C LEU A 246 -11.32 11.24 12.31
N LYS A 247 -12.62 11.52 12.41
CA LYS A 247 -13.14 12.71 13.11
C LYS A 247 -12.69 12.74 14.57
N ARG A 248 -12.84 11.61 15.28
CA ARG A 248 -12.36 11.44 16.67
C ARG A 248 -10.86 11.67 16.76
N ALA A 249 -10.07 11.00 15.90
CA ALA A 249 -8.62 11.14 15.90
C ALA A 249 -8.14 12.59 15.65
N ILE A 250 -8.78 13.32 14.74
CA ILE A 250 -8.51 14.74 14.49
C ILE A 250 -8.74 15.56 15.76
N ALA A 251 -9.89 15.36 16.41
CA ALA A 251 -10.31 16.17 17.54
C ALA A 251 -9.56 15.84 18.84
N GLU A 252 -9.34 14.55 19.15
CA GLU A 252 -8.59 14.08 20.31
C GLU A 252 -7.14 14.57 20.29
N LYS A 253 -6.51 14.51 19.12
CA LYS A 253 -5.15 15.00 18.90
C LYS A 253 -5.08 16.52 18.76
N LYS A 254 -6.22 17.22 18.75
CA LYS A 254 -6.30 18.68 18.50
C LYS A 254 -5.53 19.06 17.23
N ALA A 255 -5.66 18.25 16.18
CA ALA A 255 -4.88 18.39 14.97
C ALA A 255 -5.20 19.71 14.25
N GLU A 256 -4.19 20.39 13.71
CA GLU A 256 -4.41 21.49 12.79
C GLU A 256 -4.79 20.92 11.41
N PHE A 257 -6.09 20.89 11.11
CA PHE A 257 -6.62 20.23 9.92
C PHE A 257 -6.81 21.19 8.75
N TYR A 258 -6.29 20.82 7.58
CA TYR A 258 -6.40 21.55 6.33
C TYR A 258 -6.90 20.67 5.19
N ILE A 259 -7.68 21.24 4.28
CA ILE A 259 -8.12 20.60 3.04
C ILE A 259 -7.73 21.41 1.81
N ILE A 260 -7.57 20.73 0.68
CA ILE A 260 -7.31 21.33 -0.63
C ILE A 260 -7.82 20.42 -1.75
N ASP A 261 -8.46 20.98 -2.77
CA ASP A 261 -8.81 20.26 -3.99
C ASP A 261 -7.66 20.38 -5.01
N ALA A 262 -6.61 19.60 -4.81
CA ALA A 262 -5.44 19.66 -5.69
C ALA A 262 -5.72 19.10 -7.09
N VAL A 263 -6.73 18.23 -7.24
CA VAL A 263 -7.12 17.65 -8.53
C VAL A 263 -7.75 18.71 -9.42
N ARG A 264 -8.72 19.48 -8.90
CA ARG A 264 -9.36 20.55 -9.67
C ARG A 264 -8.37 21.66 -10.00
N ILE A 265 -7.52 22.06 -9.05
CA ILE A 265 -6.48 23.06 -9.31
C ILE A 265 -5.54 22.58 -10.43
N ALA A 266 -5.12 21.31 -10.40
CA ALA A 266 -4.24 20.74 -11.43
C ALA A 266 -4.91 20.71 -12.81
N ASP A 267 -6.21 20.39 -12.88
CA ASP A 267 -6.98 20.41 -14.13
C ASP A 267 -7.13 21.84 -14.68
N GLU A 268 -7.52 22.80 -13.84
CA GLU A 268 -7.70 24.21 -14.22
C GLU A 268 -6.41 24.86 -14.76
N VAL A 269 -5.24 24.50 -14.22
CA VAL A 269 -3.94 25.02 -14.68
C VAL A 269 -3.31 24.15 -15.77
N GLY A 270 -4.00 23.10 -16.22
CA GLY A 270 -3.60 22.21 -17.32
C GLY A 270 -2.53 21.16 -16.97
N LEU A 271 -2.22 20.95 -15.69
CA LEU A 271 -1.32 19.89 -15.23
C LEU A 271 -1.96 18.49 -15.27
N GLY A 272 -3.25 18.41 -15.58
CA GLY A 272 -4.03 17.17 -15.62
C GLY A 272 -4.14 16.56 -14.23
N GLN A 273 -3.76 15.29 -14.07
CA GLN A 273 -3.87 14.57 -12.80
C GLN A 273 -2.69 14.78 -11.83
N ARG A 274 -1.76 15.70 -12.14
CA ARG A 274 -0.51 15.88 -11.36
C ARG A 274 -0.69 16.88 -10.22
N ILE A 275 -0.91 16.38 -9.01
CA ILE A 275 -1.09 17.17 -7.78
C ILE A 275 0.23 17.52 -7.05
N ASN A 276 1.34 16.93 -7.48
CA ASN A 276 2.61 16.94 -6.75
C ASN A 276 3.12 18.34 -6.41
N MET A 277 3.07 19.30 -7.33
CA MET A 277 3.52 20.68 -7.08
C MET A 277 2.64 21.42 -6.09
N ILE A 278 1.34 21.19 -6.15
CA ILE A 278 0.35 21.80 -5.26
C ILE A 278 0.59 21.29 -3.83
N MET A 279 0.64 19.97 -3.64
CA MET A 279 0.87 19.37 -2.33
C MET A 279 2.26 19.68 -1.75
N GLN A 280 3.29 19.76 -2.59
CA GLN A 280 4.62 20.18 -2.17
C GLN A 280 4.62 21.63 -1.66
N THR A 281 3.86 22.52 -2.30
CA THR A 281 3.70 23.91 -1.86
C THR A 281 3.01 23.99 -0.50
N VAL A 282 1.95 23.20 -0.30
CA VAL A 282 1.24 23.10 0.98
C VAL A 282 2.17 22.59 2.09
N PHE A 283 3.01 21.59 1.81
CA PHE A 283 4.03 21.13 2.76
C PHE A 283 4.95 22.26 3.19
N PHE A 284 5.54 23.02 2.25
CA PHE A 284 6.44 24.12 2.59
C PHE A 284 5.77 25.25 3.36
N LYS A 285 4.47 25.50 3.10
CA LYS A 285 3.68 26.51 3.84
C LYS A 285 3.42 26.09 5.29
N LEU A 286 3.09 24.82 5.51
CA LEU A 286 2.57 24.34 6.79
C LEU A 286 3.63 23.68 7.70
N ALA A 287 4.55 22.90 7.15
CA ALA A 287 5.54 22.16 7.95
C ALA A 287 6.59 23.08 8.61
N LYS A 288 6.70 24.35 8.17
CA LYS A 288 7.55 25.41 8.76
C LYS A 288 9.02 25.00 8.97
N VAL A 289 9.55 24.07 8.16
CA VAL A 289 10.95 23.62 8.21
C VAL A 289 11.91 24.76 7.80
N ILE A 290 11.46 25.61 6.88
CA ILE A 290 12.17 26.81 6.43
C ILE A 290 11.17 27.97 6.29
N PRO A 291 11.62 29.25 6.31
CA PRO A 291 10.74 30.38 6.04
C PRO A 291 10.04 30.24 4.67
N PHE A 292 8.72 30.50 4.65
CA PHE A 292 7.89 30.24 3.47
C PHE A 292 8.35 31.02 2.21
N GLU A 293 8.77 32.28 2.37
CA GLU A 293 9.28 33.09 1.26
C GLU A 293 10.50 32.46 0.58
N ASN A 294 11.42 31.90 1.39
CA ASN A 294 12.59 31.18 0.90
C ASN A 294 12.16 29.89 0.21
N ALA A 295 11.20 29.17 0.78
CA ALA A 295 10.67 27.95 0.19
C ALA A 295 10.09 28.18 -1.22
N VAL A 296 9.25 29.22 -1.40
CA VAL A 296 8.68 29.58 -2.69
C VAL A 296 9.78 29.93 -3.70
N LYS A 297 10.79 30.70 -3.28
CA LYS A 297 11.94 31.05 -4.13
C LYS A 297 12.70 29.81 -4.59
N TYR A 298 13.02 28.89 -3.68
CA TYR A 298 13.73 27.66 -4.02
C TYR A 298 12.88 26.74 -4.90
N LEU A 299 11.59 26.63 -4.63
CA LEU A 299 10.65 25.84 -5.42
C LEU A 299 10.54 26.37 -6.85
N LYS A 300 10.31 27.67 -7.05
CA LYS A 300 10.26 28.28 -8.39
C LYS A 300 11.59 28.12 -9.14
N SER A 301 12.73 28.25 -8.45
CA SER A 301 14.05 27.97 -9.03
C SER A 301 14.20 26.51 -9.47
N ALA A 302 13.76 25.56 -8.65
CA ALA A 302 13.81 24.12 -8.95
C ALA A 302 12.89 23.75 -10.12
N ILE A 303 11.71 24.36 -10.23
CA ILE A 303 10.79 24.23 -11.38
C ILE A 303 11.50 24.69 -12.66
N LYS A 304 12.11 25.89 -12.66
CA LYS A 304 12.83 26.41 -13.83
C LYS A 304 13.97 25.48 -14.25
N LYS A 305 14.74 24.95 -13.30
CA LYS A 305 15.83 24.00 -13.57
C LYS A 305 15.33 22.67 -14.15
N SER A 306 14.21 22.15 -13.63
CA SER A 306 13.69 20.83 -14.01
C SER A 306 12.87 20.86 -15.30
N TYR A 307 12.08 21.91 -15.51
CA TYR A 307 11.10 21.99 -16.59
C TYR A 307 11.44 23.05 -17.64
N GLY A 308 12.47 23.88 -17.45
CA GLY A 308 12.85 24.91 -18.42
C GLY A 308 13.15 24.37 -19.82
N LYS A 309 13.67 23.14 -19.92
CA LYS A 309 13.91 22.45 -21.20
C LYS A 309 12.63 21.99 -21.91
N LYS A 310 11.50 21.92 -21.21
CA LYS A 310 10.21 21.49 -21.78
C LYS A 310 9.35 22.65 -22.31
N GLY A 311 9.84 23.88 -22.19
CA GLY A 311 9.17 25.09 -22.68
C GLY A 311 8.56 25.95 -21.56
N ASN A 312 8.44 27.25 -21.84
CA ASN A 312 7.98 28.24 -20.84
C ASN A 312 6.55 28.01 -20.38
N ASN A 313 5.66 27.51 -21.26
CA ASN A 313 4.27 27.22 -20.89
C ASN A 313 4.20 26.23 -19.71
N ILE A 314 4.97 25.13 -19.76
CA ILE A 314 5.00 24.16 -18.65
C ILE A 314 5.55 24.80 -17.37
N VAL A 315 6.57 25.66 -17.46
CA VAL A 315 7.11 26.37 -16.29
C VAL A 315 6.04 27.27 -15.67
N GLU A 316 5.31 28.03 -16.48
CA GLU A 316 4.26 28.95 -16.06
C GLU A 316 3.07 28.22 -15.44
N MET A 317 2.62 27.10 -16.02
CA MET A 317 1.59 26.24 -15.43
C MET A 317 1.97 25.77 -14.02
N ASN A 318 3.24 25.39 -13.82
CA ASN A 318 3.74 24.98 -12.51
C ASN A 318 3.85 26.18 -11.53
N TYR A 319 4.19 27.38 -12.00
CA TYR A 319 4.18 28.58 -11.16
C TYR A 319 2.76 28.95 -10.71
N ASN A 320 1.81 28.93 -11.63
CA ASN A 320 0.40 29.20 -11.33
C ASN A 320 -0.17 28.17 -10.36
N ALA A 321 0.26 26.91 -10.45
CA ALA A 321 -0.10 25.86 -9.49
C ALA A 321 0.40 26.18 -8.07
N VAL A 322 1.64 26.69 -7.93
CA VAL A 322 2.20 27.13 -6.62
C VAL A 322 1.36 28.27 -6.04
N ASP A 323 1.05 29.28 -6.85
CA ASP A 323 0.34 30.46 -6.38
C ASP A 323 -1.12 30.13 -6.00
N LYS A 324 -1.85 29.40 -6.85
CA LYS A 324 -3.22 28.92 -6.55
C LYS A 324 -3.27 27.99 -5.33
N ALA A 325 -2.26 27.15 -5.10
CA ALA A 325 -2.22 26.24 -3.95
C ALA A 325 -2.26 27.00 -2.61
N VAL A 326 -1.60 28.18 -2.56
CA VAL A 326 -1.55 29.00 -1.36
C VAL A 326 -2.91 29.64 -1.06
N GLU A 327 -3.62 30.05 -2.10
CA GLU A 327 -4.94 30.69 -2.03
C GLU A 327 -6.05 29.69 -1.71
N ALA A 328 -6.01 28.50 -2.31
CA ALA A 328 -7.05 27.48 -2.19
C ALA A 328 -6.96 26.62 -0.93
N LEU A 329 -5.88 26.73 -0.15
CA LEU A 329 -5.71 25.96 1.08
C LEU A 329 -6.66 26.46 2.18
N VAL A 330 -7.57 25.59 2.62
CA VAL A 330 -8.57 25.92 3.65
C VAL A 330 -8.19 25.27 4.98
N LYS A 331 -8.20 26.06 6.06
CA LYS A 331 -8.12 25.53 7.44
C LYS A 331 -9.54 25.17 7.89
N VAL A 332 -9.74 23.91 8.27
CA VAL A 332 -11.04 23.38 8.69
C VAL A 332 -11.30 23.73 10.15
N ASN A 333 -12.45 24.32 10.43
CA ASN A 333 -12.94 24.60 11.78
C ASN A 333 -13.88 23.49 12.22
N TYR A 334 -13.32 22.39 12.72
CA TYR A 334 -14.10 21.31 13.31
C TYR A 334 -14.47 21.61 14.77
N THR A 335 -15.55 21.00 15.26
CA THR A 335 -16.00 21.20 16.64
C THR A 335 -15.52 20.08 17.55
N LYS A 336 -15.46 20.34 18.87
CA LYS A 336 -15.14 19.30 19.86
C LYS A 336 -16.12 18.11 19.84
N LYS A 337 -17.32 18.28 19.28
CA LYS A 337 -18.31 17.20 19.12
C LYS A 337 -17.80 16.05 18.26
N TRP A 338 -16.76 16.27 17.44
CA TRP A 338 -16.13 15.19 16.68
C TRP A 338 -15.53 14.08 17.55
N ILE A 339 -15.19 14.36 18.81
CA ILE A 339 -14.76 13.35 19.79
C ILE A 339 -15.89 12.34 20.07
N GLU A 340 -17.14 12.79 20.00
CA GLU A 340 -18.33 12.00 20.27
C GLU A 340 -18.94 11.42 18.98
N SER A 341 -18.25 11.52 17.84
CA SER A 341 -18.75 10.92 16.59
C SER A 341 -18.87 9.41 16.75
N GLU A 342 -20.07 8.88 16.55
CA GLU A 342 -20.33 7.45 16.58
C GLU A 342 -19.97 6.82 15.24
N ASP A 343 -19.39 5.61 15.29
CA ASP A 343 -19.13 4.85 14.07
C ASP A 343 -20.46 4.56 13.39
N SER A 344 -20.63 5.05 12.16
CA SER A 344 -21.71 4.58 11.32
C SER A 344 -21.41 3.13 10.92
N GLU A 345 -22.45 2.33 10.73
CA GLU A 345 -22.34 1.08 9.99
C GLU A 345 -21.94 1.44 8.55
N MET A 346 -20.66 1.69 8.29
CA MET A 346 -20.13 1.55 6.96
C MET A 346 -20.38 0.10 6.58
N ALA A 347 -21.30 -0.11 5.64
CA ALA A 347 -21.59 -1.42 5.10
C ALA A 347 -20.27 -2.07 4.70
N HIS A 348 -19.79 -3.01 5.52
CA HIS A 348 -18.77 -3.94 5.07
C HIS A 348 -19.41 -4.63 3.88
N VAL A 349 -18.94 -4.29 2.67
CA VAL A 349 -19.30 -5.03 1.47
C VAL A 349 -18.69 -6.40 1.65
N THR A 350 -19.43 -7.26 2.33
CA THR A 350 -19.09 -8.66 2.50
C THR A 350 -19.40 -9.27 1.16
N VAL A 351 -18.37 -9.45 0.32
CA VAL A 351 -18.53 -10.16 -0.95
C VAL A 351 -18.75 -11.64 -0.60
N THR A 352 -19.99 -11.98 -0.24
CA THR A 352 -20.43 -13.36 -0.14
C THR A 352 -21.05 -13.69 -1.49
N ASP A 353 -20.26 -14.28 -2.39
CA ASP A 353 -20.87 -15.07 -3.45
C ASP A 353 -21.19 -16.46 -2.88
N SER A 354 -22.07 -17.20 -3.54
CA SER A 354 -22.51 -18.54 -3.10
C SER A 354 -21.38 -19.58 -3.04
N PHE A 355 -20.15 -19.20 -3.40
CA PHE A 355 -19.00 -20.09 -3.54
C PHE A 355 -17.83 -19.69 -2.63
N THR A 356 -17.97 -18.68 -1.78
CA THR A 356 -16.94 -18.36 -0.78
C THR A 356 -16.94 -19.41 0.32
N SER A 357 -15.82 -20.13 0.49
CA SER A 357 -15.64 -21.08 1.59
C SER A 357 -15.39 -20.38 2.93
N GLU A 358 -15.67 -21.06 4.05
CA GLU A 358 -15.37 -20.53 5.39
C GLU A 358 -13.87 -20.21 5.57
N GLU A 359 -13.00 -21.04 5.01
CA GLU A 359 -11.54 -20.84 5.05
C GLU A 359 -11.10 -19.59 4.29
N GLU A 360 -11.72 -19.29 3.13
CA GLU A 360 -11.46 -18.05 2.41
C GLU A 360 -11.94 -16.83 3.21
N VAL A 361 -13.11 -16.90 3.84
CA VAL A 361 -13.61 -15.81 4.69
C VAL A 361 -12.66 -15.60 5.87
N ASP A 362 -12.25 -16.66 6.56
CA ASP A 362 -11.34 -16.59 7.69
C ASP A 362 -10.01 -15.94 7.30
N PHE A 363 -9.40 -16.39 6.19
CA PHE A 363 -8.19 -15.77 5.67
C PHE A 363 -8.39 -14.29 5.31
N VAL A 364 -9.50 -13.95 4.64
CA VAL A 364 -9.77 -12.57 4.23
C VAL A 364 -9.95 -11.65 5.43
N GLU A 365 -10.75 -12.06 6.41
CA GLU A 365 -11.04 -11.27 7.60
C GLU A 365 -9.82 -11.15 8.53
N ASN A 366 -9.12 -12.26 8.77
CA ASN A 366 -8.12 -12.35 9.83
C ASN A 366 -6.67 -12.17 9.36
N VAL A 367 -6.40 -12.28 8.05
CA VAL A 367 -5.05 -12.11 7.48
C VAL A 367 -5.02 -11.00 6.44
N MET A 368 -5.82 -11.11 5.39
CA MET A 368 -5.77 -10.20 4.24
C MET A 368 -6.14 -8.76 4.62
N LYS A 369 -7.29 -8.55 5.26
CA LYS A 369 -7.77 -7.22 5.66
C LYS A 369 -6.78 -6.50 6.58
N PRO A 370 -6.25 -7.13 7.66
CA PRO A 370 -5.19 -6.53 8.48
C PRO A 370 -3.96 -6.14 7.66
N MET A 371 -3.46 -7.01 6.78
CA MET A 371 -2.30 -6.71 5.94
C MET A 371 -2.55 -5.50 5.02
N LEU A 372 -3.70 -5.47 4.34
CA LEU A 372 -4.08 -4.37 3.45
C LEU A 372 -4.27 -3.05 4.21
N ALA A 373 -4.80 -3.10 5.44
CA ALA A 373 -4.97 -1.95 6.32
C ALA A 373 -3.65 -1.45 6.96
N GLN A 374 -2.50 -1.96 6.53
CA GLN A 374 -1.17 -1.64 7.08
C GLN A 374 -0.98 -2.11 8.54
N LYS A 375 -1.71 -3.14 8.96
CA LYS A 375 -1.63 -3.79 10.28
C LYS A 375 -1.09 -5.22 10.21
N GLY A 376 -0.45 -5.60 9.10
CA GLY A 376 0.15 -6.92 8.93
C GLY A 376 1.28 -7.22 9.93
N ASP A 377 1.93 -6.18 10.48
CA ASP A 377 2.93 -6.33 11.54
C ASP A 377 2.34 -6.82 12.88
N ASP A 378 1.04 -6.64 13.11
CA ASP A 378 0.35 -7.06 14.32
C ASP A 378 -0.07 -8.54 14.27
N LEU A 379 -0.01 -9.17 13.09
CA LEU A 379 -0.36 -10.58 12.92
C LEU A 379 0.67 -11.49 13.62
N PRO A 380 0.22 -12.42 14.48
CA PRO A 380 1.10 -13.39 15.11
C PRO A 380 1.67 -14.40 14.12
N VAL A 381 2.70 -15.14 14.55
CA VAL A 381 3.26 -16.25 13.77
C VAL A 381 2.20 -17.32 13.45
N SER A 382 1.25 -17.57 14.35
CA SER A 382 0.15 -18.51 14.16
C SER A 382 -0.82 -18.17 13.02
N SER A 383 -0.81 -16.93 12.51
CA SER A 383 -1.65 -16.50 11.39
C SER A 383 -1.16 -17.01 10.02
N PHE A 384 0.03 -17.61 9.95
CA PHE A 384 0.66 -17.99 8.69
C PHE A 384 0.91 -19.49 8.60
N THR A 385 0.79 -20.04 7.39
CA THR A 385 1.17 -21.41 7.08
C THR A 385 2.70 -21.56 7.13
N PRO A 386 3.22 -22.71 7.60
CA PRO A 386 4.66 -22.91 7.74
C PRO A 386 5.41 -23.00 6.39
N ASP A 387 4.69 -23.26 5.29
CA ASP A 387 5.21 -23.37 3.93
C ASP A 387 4.96 -22.13 3.06
N GLY A 388 4.19 -21.15 3.56
CA GLY A 388 3.86 -19.93 2.84
C GLY A 388 2.81 -20.08 1.74
N THR A 389 1.99 -21.13 1.78
CA THR A 389 0.84 -21.30 0.87
C THR A 389 -0.28 -20.29 1.20
N PHE A 390 -0.88 -19.68 0.17
CA PHE A 390 -2.00 -18.73 0.27
C PHE A 390 -3.22 -19.21 -0.55
N PRO A 391 -4.45 -18.84 -0.14
CA PRO A 391 -5.64 -19.10 -0.94
C PRO A 391 -5.66 -18.28 -2.23
N THR A 392 -6.45 -18.76 -3.18
CA THR A 392 -6.68 -18.10 -4.48
C THR A 392 -7.90 -17.17 -4.42
N ALA A 393 -8.19 -16.47 -5.51
CA ALA A 393 -9.37 -15.62 -5.70
C ALA A 393 -9.54 -14.49 -4.67
N THR A 394 -8.48 -14.03 -4.01
CA THR A 394 -8.61 -13.06 -2.92
C THR A 394 -8.73 -11.61 -3.42
N THR A 395 -8.27 -11.27 -4.62
CA THR A 395 -8.38 -9.88 -5.14
C THR A 395 -9.81 -9.37 -5.27
N ARG A 396 -10.81 -10.27 -5.40
CA ARG A 396 -12.23 -9.91 -5.47
C ARG A 396 -12.72 -9.15 -4.23
N PHE A 397 -12.07 -9.32 -3.09
CA PHE A 397 -12.39 -8.66 -1.83
C PHE A 397 -11.76 -7.28 -1.65
N GLU A 398 -10.79 -6.89 -2.49
CA GLU A 398 -10.06 -5.63 -2.26
C GLU A 398 -10.88 -4.38 -2.56
N LYS A 399 -11.60 -4.36 -3.69
CA LYS A 399 -12.47 -3.26 -4.12
C LYS A 399 -11.84 -1.87 -3.89
N ARG A 400 -10.62 -1.68 -4.44
CA ARG A 400 -9.70 -0.58 -4.10
C ARG A 400 -10.22 0.83 -4.38
N GLY A 401 -11.03 1.01 -5.43
CA GLY A 401 -11.60 2.31 -5.80
C GLY A 401 -10.58 3.39 -6.15
N VAL A 402 -9.51 3.05 -6.87
CA VAL A 402 -8.36 3.95 -7.11
C VAL A 402 -8.43 4.76 -8.41
N ALA A 403 -9.43 4.52 -9.25
CA ALA A 403 -9.57 5.25 -10.51
C ALA A 403 -10.05 6.68 -10.28
N ILE A 404 -9.44 7.65 -10.97
CA ILE A 404 -9.92 9.05 -11.02
C ILE A 404 -11.10 9.17 -11.99
N LYS A 405 -11.02 8.45 -13.12
CA LYS A 405 -12.07 8.42 -14.16
C LYS A 405 -12.46 6.99 -14.50
N LEU A 406 -13.73 6.79 -14.83
CA LEU A 406 -14.37 5.52 -15.12
C LEU A 406 -15.05 5.55 -16.51
N PRO A 407 -15.07 4.43 -17.26
CA PRO A 407 -15.71 4.36 -18.57
C PRO A 407 -17.23 4.19 -18.45
N ARG A 408 -17.98 5.25 -18.69
CA ARG A 408 -19.45 5.23 -18.77
C ARG A 408 -19.91 4.57 -20.07
N TRP A 409 -20.75 3.55 -19.98
CA TRP A 409 -21.32 2.86 -21.14
C TRP A 409 -22.48 3.64 -21.76
N ILE A 410 -22.44 3.81 -23.09
CA ILE A 410 -23.46 4.47 -23.91
C ILE A 410 -24.13 3.39 -24.76
N ALA A 411 -25.26 2.90 -24.28
CA ALA A 411 -25.91 1.69 -24.78
C ALA A 411 -26.29 1.79 -26.27
N GLU A 412 -26.77 2.95 -26.71
CA GLU A 412 -27.29 3.21 -28.05
C GLU A 412 -26.20 3.11 -29.12
N LYS A 413 -24.96 3.47 -28.76
CA LYS A 413 -23.81 3.39 -29.65
C LYS A 413 -23.22 1.98 -29.71
N CYS A 414 -23.51 1.12 -28.74
CA CYS A 414 -22.82 -0.15 -28.58
C CYS A 414 -23.13 -1.14 -29.72
N ILE A 415 -22.09 -1.71 -30.31
CA ILE A 415 -22.20 -2.77 -31.33
C ILE A 415 -22.03 -4.18 -30.79
N GLN A 416 -21.88 -4.33 -29.46
CA GLN A 416 -21.84 -5.62 -28.75
C GLN A 416 -20.71 -6.56 -29.21
N CYS A 417 -19.53 -5.99 -29.51
CA CYS A 417 -18.37 -6.74 -30.00
C CYS A 417 -17.46 -7.33 -28.90
N ASN A 418 -17.76 -7.07 -27.62
CA ASN A 418 -17.00 -7.46 -26.43
C ASN A 418 -15.51 -7.04 -26.37
N GLN A 419 -15.01 -6.25 -27.32
CA GLN A 419 -13.59 -5.85 -27.36
C GLN A 419 -13.15 -5.08 -26.12
N CYS A 420 -14.02 -4.27 -25.53
CA CYS A 420 -13.73 -3.54 -24.29
C CYS A 420 -13.38 -4.47 -23.12
N SER A 421 -14.05 -5.63 -23.01
CA SER A 421 -13.74 -6.65 -22.02
C SER A 421 -12.50 -7.44 -22.39
N PHE A 422 -12.35 -7.74 -23.69
CA PHE A 422 -11.19 -8.46 -24.22
C PHE A 422 -9.86 -7.78 -23.87
N VAL A 423 -9.78 -6.45 -24.05
CA VAL A 423 -8.56 -5.67 -23.80
C VAL A 423 -8.39 -5.22 -22.36
N CYS A 424 -9.38 -5.45 -21.48
CA CYS A 424 -9.32 -4.94 -20.12
C CYS A 424 -8.22 -5.67 -19.33
N PRO A 425 -7.18 -4.96 -18.83
CA PRO A 425 -6.07 -5.59 -18.12
C PRO A 425 -6.41 -6.06 -16.71
N HIS A 426 -7.57 -5.70 -16.18
CA HIS A 426 -7.98 -6.04 -14.81
C HIS A 426 -9.31 -6.80 -14.76
N ALA A 427 -9.86 -7.17 -15.91
CA ALA A 427 -11.21 -7.75 -16.01
C ALA A 427 -12.31 -6.88 -15.35
N ALA A 428 -12.11 -5.55 -15.32
CA ALA A 428 -13.00 -4.59 -14.67
C ALA A 428 -14.18 -4.11 -15.55
N ILE A 429 -14.32 -4.64 -16.77
CA ILE A 429 -15.48 -4.39 -17.63
C ILE A 429 -15.84 -5.70 -18.34
N ARG A 430 -17.09 -6.14 -18.23
CA ARG A 430 -17.52 -7.46 -18.70
C ARG A 430 -18.88 -7.38 -19.40
N PRO A 431 -19.11 -8.18 -20.46
CA PRO A 431 -20.44 -8.34 -21.00
C PRO A 431 -21.28 -9.23 -20.08
N VAL A 432 -22.56 -8.90 -19.93
CA VAL A 432 -23.54 -9.66 -19.16
C VAL A 432 -24.71 -9.99 -20.09
N LEU A 433 -25.15 -11.25 -20.04
CA LEU A 433 -26.35 -11.74 -20.70
C LEU A 433 -27.36 -12.16 -19.64
N LEU A 434 -28.56 -11.62 -19.73
CA LEU A 434 -29.65 -11.86 -18.79
C LEU A 434 -30.87 -12.39 -19.53
N THR A 435 -31.54 -13.40 -18.98
CA THR A 435 -32.88 -13.78 -19.43
C THR A 435 -33.89 -12.72 -19.02
N ASP A 436 -35.08 -12.72 -19.63
CA ASP A 436 -36.17 -11.82 -19.22
C ASP A 436 -36.62 -12.08 -17.76
N GLU A 437 -36.40 -13.28 -17.21
CA GLU A 437 -36.66 -13.58 -15.80
C GLU A 437 -35.63 -12.95 -14.88
N GLU A 438 -34.34 -13.10 -15.20
CA GLU A 438 -33.23 -12.51 -14.44
C GLU A 438 -33.34 -10.98 -14.38
N MET A 439 -33.86 -10.36 -15.45
CA MET A 439 -34.10 -8.91 -15.51
C MET A 439 -35.11 -8.38 -14.49
N LYS A 440 -36.00 -9.21 -13.93
CA LYS A 440 -37.00 -8.74 -12.95
C LYS A 440 -36.38 -8.26 -11.64
N GLY A 441 -35.18 -8.75 -11.30
CA GLY A 441 -34.42 -8.32 -10.13
C GLY A 441 -33.48 -7.15 -10.38
N ALA A 442 -33.44 -6.61 -11.60
CA ALA A 442 -32.48 -5.60 -11.99
C ALA A 442 -32.81 -4.23 -11.35
N PRO A 443 -31.80 -3.50 -10.82
CA PRO A 443 -31.99 -2.11 -10.40
C PRO A 443 -32.52 -1.23 -11.53
N GLU A 444 -33.25 -0.15 -11.20
CA GLU A 444 -33.72 0.82 -12.20
C GLU A 444 -32.57 1.40 -13.06
N SER A 445 -31.37 1.45 -12.49
CA SER A 445 -30.14 1.91 -13.12
C SER A 445 -29.48 0.91 -14.08
N PHE A 446 -30.00 -0.32 -14.20
CA PHE A 446 -29.38 -1.43 -14.93
C PHE A 446 -29.87 -1.51 -16.37
N ASP A 447 -29.54 -0.49 -17.15
CA ASP A 447 -29.93 -0.39 -18.55
C ASP A 447 -29.40 -1.59 -19.37
N THR A 448 -30.22 -2.15 -20.27
CA THR A 448 -29.84 -3.22 -21.19
C THR A 448 -30.29 -2.93 -22.61
N VAL A 449 -29.71 -3.62 -23.59
CA VAL A 449 -30.11 -3.58 -25.01
C VAL A 449 -30.36 -4.99 -25.52
N LYS A 450 -31.21 -5.13 -26.53
CA LYS A 450 -31.39 -6.44 -27.18
C LYS A 450 -30.13 -6.85 -27.95
N PRO A 451 -29.70 -8.11 -27.86
CA PRO A 451 -28.58 -8.63 -28.62
C PRO A 451 -28.77 -8.44 -30.14
N LYS A 452 -27.68 -8.12 -30.84
CA LYS A 452 -27.64 -7.96 -32.30
C LYS A 452 -27.41 -9.29 -33.01
N MET A 453 -26.87 -10.29 -32.31
CA MET A 453 -26.62 -11.63 -32.85
C MET A 453 -27.88 -12.50 -32.70
N PRO A 454 -28.39 -13.13 -33.79
CA PRO A 454 -29.59 -13.95 -33.73
C PRO A 454 -29.54 -15.08 -32.70
N ALA A 455 -28.36 -15.69 -32.50
CA ALA A 455 -28.13 -16.75 -31.53
C ALA A 455 -28.34 -16.33 -30.06
N LEU A 456 -28.45 -15.03 -29.79
CA LEU A 456 -28.60 -14.47 -28.45
C LEU A 456 -29.94 -13.74 -28.25
N ASN A 457 -30.88 -13.84 -29.19
CA ASN A 457 -32.12 -13.05 -29.18
C ASN A 457 -33.02 -13.25 -27.94
N GLU A 458 -32.86 -14.36 -27.23
CA GLU A 458 -33.58 -14.65 -25.97
C GLU A 458 -33.02 -13.91 -24.75
N TYR A 459 -31.89 -13.23 -24.89
CA TYR A 459 -31.21 -12.53 -23.79
C TYR A 459 -31.38 -11.00 -23.89
N ASN A 460 -30.95 -10.33 -22.83
CA ASN A 460 -30.70 -8.91 -22.72
C ASN A 460 -29.21 -8.71 -22.49
N TYR A 461 -28.61 -7.74 -23.17
CA TYR A 461 -27.17 -7.49 -23.15
C TYR A 461 -26.83 -6.19 -22.42
N ARG A 462 -25.78 -6.24 -21.60
CA ARG A 462 -25.16 -5.07 -20.99
C ARG A 462 -23.64 -5.19 -20.97
N ILE A 463 -22.94 -4.06 -21.12
CA ILE A 463 -21.56 -3.95 -20.68
C ILE A 463 -21.57 -3.41 -19.25
N GLN A 464 -21.16 -4.25 -18.28
CA GLN A 464 -21.09 -3.88 -16.88
C GLN A 464 -19.67 -3.46 -16.47
N LEU A 465 -19.58 -2.33 -15.78
CA LEU A 465 -18.36 -1.83 -15.16
C LEU A 465 -18.22 -2.38 -13.72
N TYR A 466 -16.99 -2.62 -13.31
CA TYR A 466 -16.60 -2.93 -11.93
C TYR A 466 -15.87 -1.69 -11.38
N PRO A 467 -16.60 -0.69 -10.85
CA PRO A 467 -16.04 0.63 -10.58
C PRO A 467 -14.92 0.59 -9.55
N MET A 468 -15.05 -0.27 -8.53
CA MET A 468 -14.06 -0.40 -7.46
C MET A 468 -12.78 -1.15 -7.87
N ASP A 469 -12.80 -1.87 -8.98
CA ASP A 469 -11.65 -2.63 -9.49
C ASP A 469 -11.05 -2.01 -10.76
N CYS A 470 -11.74 -1.04 -11.36
CA CYS A 470 -11.24 -0.31 -12.51
C CYS A 470 -10.07 0.58 -12.10
N THR A 471 -9.03 0.65 -12.95
CA THR A 471 -7.87 1.54 -12.75
C THR A 471 -7.95 2.81 -13.58
N GLY A 472 -9.03 3.03 -14.32
CA GLY A 472 -9.20 4.22 -15.17
C GLY A 472 -8.23 4.36 -16.34
N CYS A 473 -7.64 3.26 -16.82
CA CYS A 473 -6.60 3.29 -17.86
C CYS A 473 -7.08 3.81 -19.23
N GLY A 474 -8.39 3.73 -19.51
CA GLY A 474 -8.97 4.20 -20.76
C GLY A 474 -8.85 3.24 -21.95
N ASN A 475 -8.11 2.12 -21.86
CA ASN A 475 -7.93 1.16 -22.97
C ASN A 475 -9.26 0.72 -23.61
N CYS A 476 -10.28 0.46 -22.80
CA CYS A 476 -11.60 0.05 -23.28
C CYS A 476 -12.33 1.13 -24.07
N ALA A 477 -12.21 2.41 -23.67
CA ALA A 477 -12.79 3.55 -24.37
C ALA A 477 -12.02 3.89 -25.64
N ASP A 478 -10.68 3.71 -25.61
CA ASP A 478 -9.83 3.96 -26.76
C ASP A 478 -10.13 2.99 -27.91
N ILE A 479 -10.09 1.68 -27.63
CA ILE A 479 -10.33 0.63 -28.65
C ILE A 479 -11.76 0.60 -29.17
N CYS A 480 -12.72 1.21 -28.45
CA CYS A 480 -14.12 1.16 -28.83
C CYS A 480 -14.33 1.82 -30.21
N PRO A 481 -14.69 1.06 -31.26
CA PRO A 481 -14.71 1.58 -32.63
C PRO A 481 -15.81 2.62 -32.87
N VAL A 482 -16.81 2.63 -31.99
CA VAL A 482 -18.02 3.46 -32.07
C VAL A 482 -18.12 4.45 -30.89
N LYS A 483 -17.06 4.56 -30.07
CA LYS A 483 -17.00 5.44 -28.89
C LYS A 483 -18.24 5.32 -27.99
N ALA A 484 -18.64 4.08 -27.71
CA ALA A 484 -19.72 3.72 -26.79
C ALA A 484 -19.28 3.69 -25.31
N LEU A 485 -18.07 4.16 -25.02
CA LEU A 485 -17.50 4.26 -23.69
C LEU A 485 -16.86 5.65 -23.56
N ASP A 486 -17.29 6.42 -22.56
CA ASP A 486 -16.85 7.79 -22.31
C ASP A 486 -16.24 7.91 -20.91
N MET A 487 -15.07 8.54 -20.79
CA MET A 487 -14.34 8.58 -19.51
C MET A 487 -14.83 9.74 -18.65
N THR A 488 -15.58 9.45 -17.59
CA THR A 488 -16.10 10.46 -16.66
C THR A 488 -15.50 10.32 -15.25
N PHE A 489 -15.67 11.31 -14.37
CA PHE A 489 -15.14 11.27 -13.01
C PHE A 489 -15.76 10.15 -12.17
N PHE A 490 -14.96 9.60 -11.26
CA PHE A 490 -15.36 8.49 -10.39
C PHE A 490 -16.67 8.79 -9.63
N ASP A 491 -16.74 9.94 -8.96
CA ASP A 491 -17.87 10.35 -8.11
C ASP A 491 -19.20 10.47 -8.87
N GLU A 492 -19.16 10.65 -10.20
CA GLU A 492 -20.38 10.80 -11.00
C GLU A 492 -21.12 9.48 -11.25
N ILE A 493 -20.41 8.36 -11.29
CA ILE A 493 -21.01 7.07 -11.70
C ILE A 493 -20.66 5.88 -10.80
N ALA A 494 -19.68 5.99 -9.91
CA ALA A 494 -19.21 4.85 -9.12
C ALA A 494 -20.29 4.26 -8.22
N GLU A 495 -21.11 5.08 -7.57
CA GLU A 495 -22.21 4.60 -6.70
C GLU A 495 -23.25 3.80 -7.52
N LYS A 496 -23.79 4.41 -8.58
CA LYS A 496 -24.73 3.76 -9.51
C LYS A 496 -24.16 2.46 -10.07
N GLU A 497 -22.93 2.48 -10.57
CA GLU A 497 -22.31 1.29 -11.15
C GLU A 497 -21.90 0.24 -10.10
N SER A 498 -21.74 0.60 -8.82
CA SER A 498 -21.49 -0.36 -7.75
C SER A 498 -22.75 -1.17 -7.43
N VAL A 499 -23.91 -0.51 -7.38
CA VAL A 499 -25.21 -1.19 -7.24
C VAL A 499 -25.47 -2.11 -8.43
N ASN A 500 -25.26 -1.60 -9.66
CA ASN A 500 -25.38 -2.41 -10.87
C ASN A 500 -24.39 -3.60 -10.88
N ASN A 501 -23.16 -3.40 -10.40
CA ASN A 501 -22.16 -4.45 -10.32
C ASN A 501 -22.56 -5.57 -9.35
N GLN A 502 -23.11 -5.23 -8.19
CA GLN A 502 -23.62 -6.22 -7.22
C GLN A 502 -24.73 -7.09 -7.84
N PHE A 503 -25.66 -6.48 -8.56
CA PHE A 503 -26.67 -7.24 -9.30
C PHE A 503 -26.04 -8.10 -10.41
N ALA A 504 -25.12 -7.57 -11.22
CA ALA A 504 -24.48 -8.36 -12.26
C ALA A 504 -23.69 -9.57 -11.73
N LEU A 505 -23.13 -9.47 -10.52
CA LEU A 505 -22.44 -10.58 -9.85
C LEU A 505 -23.38 -11.73 -9.43
N SER A 506 -24.67 -11.45 -9.21
CA SER A 506 -25.65 -12.48 -8.89
C SER A 506 -26.19 -13.22 -10.12
N VAL A 507 -25.96 -12.68 -11.33
CA VAL A 507 -26.41 -13.28 -12.58
C VAL A 507 -25.47 -14.42 -12.99
N PRO A 508 -25.98 -15.64 -13.24
CA PRO A 508 -25.18 -16.75 -13.73
C PRO A 508 -24.52 -16.45 -15.07
N VAL A 509 -23.21 -16.73 -15.16
CA VAL A 509 -22.44 -16.58 -16.40
C VAL A 509 -22.98 -17.51 -17.49
N LYS A 510 -23.23 -16.97 -18.69
CA LYS A 510 -23.75 -17.70 -19.85
C LYS A 510 -22.58 -18.17 -20.72
N ASP A 511 -21.83 -19.16 -20.24
CA ASP A 511 -20.56 -19.64 -20.82
C ASP A 511 -20.71 -20.66 -21.98
N THR A 512 -21.94 -21.12 -22.26
CA THR A 512 -22.22 -22.12 -23.30
C THR A 512 -22.92 -21.57 -24.55
N VAL A 513 -23.28 -20.28 -24.55
CA VAL A 513 -24.10 -19.67 -25.61
C VAL A 513 -23.35 -19.44 -26.93
N LEU A 514 -22.01 -19.35 -26.89
CA LEU A 514 -21.16 -19.21 -28.06
C LEU A 514 -19.84 -19.99 -27.89
N PRO A 515 -19.20 -20.42 -28.98
CA PRO A 515 -17.86 -20.99 -28.94
C PRO A 515 -16.85 -20.02 -28.31
N LYS A 516 -15.96 -20.52 -27.44
CA LYS A 516 -14.96 -19.70 -26.74
C LYS A 516 -13.72 -19.34 -27.57
N ASP A 517 -13.58 -19.90 -28.77
CA ASP A 517 -12.43 -19.74 -29.68
C ASP A 517 -12.45 -18.46 -30.54
N ASN A 518 -13.39 -17.55 -30.29
CA ASN A 518 -13.48 -16.26 -30.94
C ASN A 518 -13.60 -15.11 -29.92
N VAL A 519 -13.36 -13.88 -30.37
CA VAL A 519 -13.34 -12.69 -29.50
C VAL A 519 -14.66 -12.50 -28.74
N ILE A 520 -15.81 -12.69 -29.38
CA ILE A 520 -17.10 -12.44 -28.72
C ILE A 520 -17.37 -13.51 -27.66
N GLY A 521 -17.31 -14.79 -28.05
CA GLY A 521 -17.63 -15.92 -27.17
C GLY A 521 -16.62 -16.13 -26.04
N SER A 522 -15.33 -15.84 -26.27
CA SER A 522 -14.32 -15.88 -25.19
C SER A 522 -14.66 -14.93 -24.04
N GLN A 523 -15.32 -13.80 -24.32
CA GLN A 523 -15.66 -12.81 -23.30
C GLN A 523 -16.96 -13.10 -22.54
N TYR A 524 -17.73 -14.11 -22.96
CA TYR A 524 -18.81 -14.67 -22.13
C TYR A 524 -18.31 -15.72 -21.13
N GLN A 525 -17.04 -16.15 -21.23
CA GLN A 525 -16.42 -17.01 -20.23
C GLN A 525 -16.03 -16.19 -18.99
N LYS A 526 -16.16 -16.77 -17.80
CA LYS A 526 -15.66 -16.17 -16.55
C LYS A 526 -14.14 -15.97 -16.66
N PRO A 527 -13.61 -14.75 -16.50
CA PRO A 527 -12.17 -14.55 -16.34
C PRO A 527 -11.69 -15.21 -15.05
N LEU A 528 -10.69 -16.09 -15.12
CA LEU A 528 -10.05 -16.67 -13.92
C LEU A 528 -8.72 -16.00 -13.59
N PHE A 529 -8.53 -14.78 -14.09
CA PHE A 529 -7.49 -13.85 -13.68
C PHE A 529 -8.12 -12.44 -13.63
N GLU A 530 -8.33 -11.91 -12.43
CA GLU A 530 -9.09 -10.69 -12.21
C GLU A 530 -8.45 -9.78 -11.15
N PHE A 531 -8.57 -8.46 -11.36
CA PHE A 531 -8.24 -7.43 -10.36
C PHE A 531 -6.81 -7.45 -9.82
N SER A 532 -5.84 -7.92 -10.63
CA SER A 532 -4.42 -7.99 -10.24
C SER A 532 -3.80 -6.64 -9.85
N GLY A 533 -2.69 -6.68 -9.12
CA GLY A 533 -1.88 -5.51 -8.75
C GLY A 533 -1.09 -4.88 -9.92
N ALA A 534 -1.36 -5.26 -11.17
CA ALA A 534 -0.67 -4.76 -12.35
C ALA A 534 -0.95 -3.27 -12.63
N CYS A 535 -0.08 -2.65 -13.44
CA CYS A 535 -0.21 -1.24 -13.80
C CYS A 535 -1.53 -0.93 -14.52
N ALA A 536 -2.03 0.30 -14.39
CA ALA A 536 -3.13 0.79 -15.23
C ALA A 536 -2.72 0.70 -16.71
N GLY A 537 -3.48 -0.07 -17.50
CA GLY A 537 -3.15 -0.29 -18.92
C GLY A 537 -2.02 -1.30 -19.17
N CYS A 538 -1.75 -2.20 -18.21
CA CYS A 538 -0.72 -3.23 -18.37
C CYS A 538 -0.89 -4.05 -19.67
N GLY A 539 0.20 -4.24 -20.41
CA GLY A 539 0.19 -4.99 -21.66
C GLY A 539 0.25 -6.51 -21.50
N GLU A 540 0.53 -7.04 -20.29
CA GLU A 540 0.69 -8.48 -20.07
C GLU A 540 -0.64 -9.16 -19.70
N THR A 541 -1.38 -8.57 -18.77
CA THR A 541 -2.54 -9.21 -18.12
C THR A 541 -3.73 -9.49 -19.04
N PRO A 542 -4.02 -8.76 -20.13
CA PRO A 542 -5.06 -9.17 -21.08
C PRO A 542 -4.81 -10.55 -21.68
N TYR A 543 -3.53 -10.92 -21.90
CA TYR A 543 -3.15 -12.23 -22.42
C TYR A 543 -3.39 -13.33 -21.38
N VAL A 544 -2.92 -13.13 -20.14
CA VAL A 544 -3.14 -14.09 -19.04
C VAL A 544 -4.63 -14.30 -18.83
N LYS A 545 -5.41 -13.21 -18.73
CA LYS A 545 -6.88 -13.25 -18.64
C LYS A 545 -7.49 -14.11 -19.74
N LEU A 546 -7.12 -13.88 -20.99
CA LEU A 546 -7.65 -14.66 -22.13
C LEU A 546 -7.29 -16.15 -22.03
N VAL A 547 -6.02 -16.48 -21.70
CA VAL A 547 -5.60 -17.88 -21.52
C VAL A 547 -6.44 -18.57 -20.45
N THR A 548 -6.71 -17.89 -19.33
CA THR A 548 -7.56 -18.45 -18.27
C THR A 548 -9.04 -18.62 -18.69
N GLN A 549 -9.57 -17.75 -19.55
CA GLN A 549 -10.92 -17.92 -20.11
C GLN A 549 -11.02 -19.15 -21.04
N LEU A 550 -9.89 -19.59 -21.62
CA LEU A 550 -9.84 -20.73 -22.52
C LEU A 550 -9.54 -22.06 -21.81
N PHE A 551 -8.62 -22.06 -20.84
CA PHE A 551 -8.05 -23.28 -20.25
C PHE A 551 -7.96 -23.27 -18.72
N GLY A 552 -8.45 -22.21 -18.06
CA GLY A 552 -8.22 -21.98 -16.64
C GLY A 552 -8.86 -23.02 -15.71
N ASP A 553 -9.81 -23.81 -16.19
CA ASP A 553 -10.47 -24.88 -15.45
C ASP A 553 -9.58 -26.10 -15.19
N ARG A 554 -8.42 -26.18 -15.85
CA ARG A 554 -7.54 -27.37 -15.81
C ARG A 554 -6.05 -27.08 -16.03
N MET A 555 -5.60 -25.84 -15.85
CA MET A 555 -4.22 -25.45 -16.09
C MET A 555 -3.39 -25.36 -14.81
N MET A 556 -2.09 -25.64 -14.92
CA MET A 556 -1.08 -25.32 -13.93
C MET A 556 -0.17 -24.23 -14.49
N ILE A 557 0.31 -23.33 -13.63
CA ILE A 557 1.16 -22.20 -14.00
C ILE A 557 2.43 -22.25 -13.17
N ALA A 558 3.54 -22.59 -13.83
CA ALA A 558 4.90 -22.26 -13.38
C ALA A 558 5.25 -20.85 -13.89
N ASN A 559 5.34 -19.89 -12.97
CA ASN A 559 5.56 -18.49 -13.30
C ASN A 559 6.95 -18.02 -12.86
N ALA A 560 7.75 -17.51 -13.80
CA ALA A 560 9.08 -16.98 -13.49
C ALA A 560 8.98 -15.71 -12.63
N THR A 561 10.00 -15.42 -11.83
CA THR A 561 10.03 -14.16 -11.07
C THR A 561 10.11 -12.96 -12.03
N GLY A 562 9.20 -12.00 -11.88
CA GLY A 562 9.11 -10.84 -12.78
C GLY A 562 7.83 -10.06 -12.60
N CYS A 563 7.44 -9.23 -13.57
CA CYS A 563 6.13 -8.54 -13.52
C CYS A 563 4.99 -9.51 -13.21
N SER A 564 4.99 -10.65 -13.90
CA SER A 564 3.96 -11.68 -13.79
C SER A 564 3.86 -12.33 -12.42
N SER A 565 4.98 -12.57 -11.73
CA SER A 565 4.91 -13.06 -10.36
C SER A 565 4.48 -11.97 -9.37
N ILE A 566 4.87 -10.71 -9.60
CA ILE A 566 4.49 -9.60 -8.71
C ILE A 566 2.99 -9.32 -8.79
N TYR A 567 2.42 -9.11 -9.99
CA TYR A 567 0.97 -8.89 -10.05
C TYR A 567 0.17 -10.18 -9.86
N GLY A 568 0.81 -11.35 -10.04
CA GLY A 568 0.17 -12.67 -9.99
C GLY A 568 0.19 -13.34 -8.61
N GLY A 569 1.10 -12.93 -7.71
CA GLY A 569 1.30 -13.62 -6.44
C GLY A 569 1.95 -12.77 -5.34
N SER A 570 1.65 -11.46 -5.28
CA SER A 570 2.06 -10.64 -4.11
C SER A 570 1.04 -10.78 -2.99
N ALA A 571 1.44 -11.50 -1.93
CA ALA A 571 0.62 -11.68 -0.74
C ALA A 571 0.13 -10.33 -0.16
N PRO A 572 -1.10 -10.26 0.36
CA PRO A 572 -2.07 -11.35 0.54
C PRO A 572 -3.00 -11.59 -0.67
N SER A 573 -2.73 -10.93 -1.81
CA SER A 573 -3.71 -10.79 -2.89
C SER A 573 -3.38 -11.68 -4.09
N CYS A 574 -4.24 -12.67 -4.34
CA CYS A 574 -4.14 -13.61 -5.45
C CYS A 574 -5.22 -13.31 -6.52
N PRO A 575 -4.85 -12.92 -7.75
CA PRO A 575 -5.79 -12.59 -8.83
C PRO A 575 -6.32 -13.80 -9.61
N TYR A 576 -5.68 -14.95 -9.47
CA TYR A 576 -6.18 -16.18 -10.07
C TYR A 576 -7.47 -16.56 -9.37
N ALA A 577 -8.54 -16.85 -10.10
CA ALA A 577 -9.84 -17.14 -9.53
C ALA A 577 -10.30 -18.57 -9.85
N VAL A 578 -11.40 -18.99 -9.23
CA VAL A 578 -12.05 -20.28 -9.49
C VAL A 578 -13.37 -20.11 -10.21
N ASN A 579 -13.76 -21.11 -11.00
CA ASN A 579 -15.08 -21.18 -11.63
C ASN A 579 -16.16 -21.67 -10.63
N LYS A 580 -17.41 -21.83 -11.09
CA LYS A 580 -18.54 -22.30 -10.27
C LYS A 580 -18.37 -23.73 -9.70
N GLU A 581 -17.42 -24.50 -10.23
CA GLU A 581 -17.08 -25.85 -9.76
C GLU A 581 -15.88 -25.85 -8.80
N GLY A 582 -15.36 -24.66 -8.42
CA GLY A 582 -14.16 -24.54 -7.59
C GLY A 582 -12.85 -24.82 -8.32
N LYS A 583 -12.87 -24.95 -9.66
CA LYS A 583 -11.68 -25.21 -10.47
C LYS A 583 -11.07 -23.90 -10.97
N GLY A 584 -9.76 -23.77 -10.88
CA GLY A 584 -9.01 -22.62 -11.38
C GLY A 584 -7.53 -22.95 -11.58
N PRO A 585 -6.74 -22.00 -12.08
CA PRO A 585 -5.30 -22.20 -12.29
C PRO A 585 -4.57 -22.48 -10.98
N ALA A 586 -3.85 -23.60 -10.89
CA ALA A 586 -2.87 -23.81 -9.82
C ALA A 586 -1.60 -23.02 -10.15
N TRP A 587 -1.21 -22.07 -9.30
CA TRP A 587 -0.12 -21.13 -9.58
C TRP A 587 1.04 -21.31 -8.59
N ALA A 588 2.27 -21.30 -9.11
CA ALA A 588 3.48 -21.28 -8.29
C ALA A 588 4.62 -20.49 -8.95
N ASN A 589 5.44 -19.85 -8.12
CA ASN A 589 6.71 -19.22 -8.52
C ASN A 589 7.83 -19.86 -7.72
N SER A 590 8.74 -20.57 -8.42
CA SER A 590 9.99 -21.06 -7.83
C SER A 590 10.99 -19.90 -7.76
N LEU A 591 11.90 -19.78 -8.73
CA LEU A 591 12.89 -18.72 -8.81
C LEU A 591 12.80 -17.98 -10.15
N PHE A 592 13.78 -17.10 -10.38
CA PHE A 592 13.87 -16.35 -11.62
C PHE A 592 14.46 -17.20 -12.75
N GLU A 593 15.44 -18.02 -12.40
CA GLU A 593 16.34 -18.73 -13.30
C GLU A 593 15.90 -20.16 -13.65
N ASP A 594 14.92 -20.74 -12.94
CA ASP A 594 14.56 -22.16 -13.02
C ASP A 594 13.12 -22.42 -13.50
N ASN A 595 12.41 -21.39 -13.98
CA ASN A 595 10.98 -21.51 -14.23
C ASN A 595 10.61 -22.60 -15.25
N ALA A 596 11.45 -22.80 -16.26
CA ALA A 596 11.20 -23.79 -17.30
C ALA A 596 11.36 -25.21 -16.75
N GLU A 597 12.42 -25.45 -15.99
CA GLU A 597 12.72 -26.69 -15.30
C GLU A 597 11.65 -27.01 -14.25
N TYR A 598 11.19 -25.99 -13.52
CA TYR A 598 10.11 -26.11 -12.55
C TYR A 598 8.79 -26.53 -13.21
N GLY A 599 8.41 -25.86 -14.31
CA GLY A 599 7.22 -26.23 -15.09
C GLY A 599 7.35 -27.60 -15.76
N TYR A 600 8.55 -27.98 -16.20
CA TYR A 600 8.82 -29.32 -16.73
C TYR A 600 8.63 -30.40 -15.66
N GLY A 601 8.99 -30.14 -14.41
CA GLY A 601 8.74 -31.08 -13.31
C GLY A 601 7.26 -31.25 -12.91
N MET A 602 6.39 -30.31 -13.29
CA MET A 602 4.93 -30.41 -13.08
C MET A 602 4.22 -31.23 -14.17
N ALA A 603 4.77 -31.23 -15.39
CA ALA A 603 4.19 -31.84 -16.59
C ALA A 603 4.50 -33.34 -16.66
#